data_AF-V4ZS72-F1
#
_entry.id   AF-V4ZS72-F1
#
_cell.length_a   1.000
_cell.length_b   1.000
_cell.length_c   1.000
_cell.angle_alpha   90.00
_cell.angle_beta   90.00
_cell.angle_gamma   90.00
#
_symmetry.space_group_name_H-M   'P 1'
#
loop_
_entity.id
_entity.type
_entity.pdbx_description
1 polymer ?
#
loop_
_entity_poly.entity_id
_entity_poly.type
_entity_poly.pdbx_seq_one_letter_code
_entity_poly.pdbx_strand_id
1 'polypeptide(L)'
;ETFYPPEVIRALEDHTYSGFGLGDETMRACDHQAQHDVLVVRGLPEDEQTDSRLLNVVGQTARDDIGYACDAGPSSECTLGAYGDE
;
A
#
# COMPACT_ATOMS: atom_id res chain seq x y z
N GLU A 1 26.20 -3.74 11.00
CA GLU A 1 24.76 -3.97 11.15
C GLU A 1 24.39 -5.22 10.39
N THR A 2 23.63 -6.11 11.01
CA THR A 2 23.07 -7.29 10.33
C THR A 2 21.68 -6.92 9.82
N PHE A 3 21.35 -7.30 8.58
CA PHE A 3 19.98 -7.28 8.08
C PHE A 3 19.18 -8.40 8.77
N TYR A 4 18.93 -8.25 10.08
CA TYR A 4 18.19 -9.21 10.87
C TYR A 4 16.68 -9.00 10.64
N PRO A 5 15.98 -9.93 9.98
CA PRO A 5 14.61 -9.68 9.50
C PRO A 5 13.60 -9.24 10.58
N PRO A 6 13.59 -9.81 11.81
CA PRO A 6 12.67 -9.37 12.86
C PRO A 6 12.77 -7.88 13.19
N GLU A 7 14.00 -7.36 13.27
CA GLU A 7 14.24 -5.94 13.54
C GLU A 7 13.85 -5.06 12.35
N VAL A 8 13.99 -5.57 11.13
CA VAL A 8 13.51 -4.86 9.92
C VAL A 8 11.98 -4.79 9.92
N ILE A 9 11.27 -5.87 10.28
CA ILE A 9 9.80 -5.85 10.38
C ILE A 9 9.37 -4.81 11.41
N ARG A 10 9.93 -4.85 12.64
CA ARG A 10 9.64 -3.87 13.69
C ARG A 10 9.92 -2.43 13.27
N ALA A 11 10.96 -2.21 12.48
CA ALA A 11 11.28 -0.88 11.96
C ALA A 11 10.31 -0.40 10.87
N LEU A 12 9.66 -1.32 10.14
CA LEU A 12 8.70 -1.00 9.09
C LEU A 12 7.26 -0.84 9.62
N GLU A 13 6.91 -1.49 10.72
CA GLU A 13 5.58 -1.37 11.33
C GLU A 13 5.24 0.07 11.72
N ASP A 14 4.15 0.57 11.13
CA ASP A 14 3.66 1.96 11.17
C ASP A 14 4.64 3.02 10.63
N HIS A 15 5.71 2.59 9.95
CA HIS A 15 6.63 3.48 9.28
C HIS A 15 5.98 4.09 8.03
N THR A 16 6.13 5.40 7.88
CA THR A 16 5.69 6.13 6.69
C THR A 16 6.90 6.53 5.86
N TYR A 17 6.88 6.18 4.58
CA TYR A 17 7.93 6.52 3.62
C TYR A 17 7.34 7.21 2.39
N SER A 18 8.23 7.88 1.66
CA SER A 18 7.91 8.65 0.45
C SER A 18 8.92 8.36 -0.65
N GLY A 19 8.64 8.82 -1.87
CA GLY A 19 9.52 8.65 -3.02
C GLY A 19 9.30 7.35 -3.82
N PHE A 20 8.27 6.58 -3.45
CA PHE A 20 7.79 5.41 -4.17
C PHE A 20 6.30 5.59 -4.51
N GLY A 21 5.87 5.15 -5.70
CA GLY A 21 4.45 5.15 -6.07
C GLY A 21 3.80 6.54 -6.20
N LEU A 22 2.68 6.74 -5.50
CA LEU A 22 1.74 7.87 -5.67
C LEU A 22 1.82 8.92 -4.56
N GLY A 23 2.82 8.87 -3.69
CA GLY A 23 2.98 9.78 -2.57
C GLY A 23 3.55 9.09 -1.34
N ASP A 24 3.01 9.44 -0.17
CA ASP A 24 3.35 8.80 1.09
C ASP A 24 2.62 7.46 1.22
N GLU A 25 3.32 6.48 1.78
CA GLU A 25 2.83 5.13 2.04
C GLU A 25 3.19 4.73 3.47
N THR A 26 2.26 4.09 4.17
CA THR A 26 2.49 3.55 5.51
C THR A 26 2.37 2.04 5.51
N MET A 27 3.37 1.37 6.06
CA MET A 27 3.33 -0.08 6.30
C MET A 27 2.65 -0.36 7.63
N ARG A 28 1.35 -0.66 7.60
CA ARG A 28 0.54 -0.76 8.81
C ARG A 28 0.91 -1.98 9.65
N ALA A 29 1.04 -1.79 10.97
CA ALA A 29 1.46 -2.87 11.88
C ALA A 29 0.44 -4.01 12.01
N CYS A 30 -0.86 -3.72 11.98
CA CYS A 30 -1.87 -4.70 12.36
C CYS A 30 -2.14 -5.81 11.33
N ASP A 31 -1.78 -5.60 10.07
CA ASP A 31 -1.95 -6.61 9.01
C ASP A 31 -0.87 -6.58 7.92
N HIS A 32 0.17 -5.76 8.10
CA HIS A 32 1.29 -5.57 7.17
C HIS A 32 0.87 -5.11 5.76
N GLN A 33 -0.32 -4.52 5.63
CA GLN A 33 -0.75 -3.91 4.38
C GLN A 33 -0.17 -2.50 4.25
N ALA A 34 0.49 -2.25 3.12
CA ALA A 34 0.82 -0.91 2.65
C ALA A 34 -0.46 -0.11 2.36
N GLN A 35 -0.59 1.06 2.96
CA GLN A 35 -1.70 1.99 2.68
C GLN A 35 -1.18 3.26 2.02
N HIS A 36 -1.71 3.55 0.84
CA HIS A 36 -1.38 4.71 0.01
C HIS A 36 -2.61 5.12 -0.81
N ASP A 37 -2.52 6.28 -1.47
CA ASP A 37 -3.55 6.77 -2.38
C ASP A 37 -3.70 5.89 -3.61
N VAL A 38 -4.91 5.77 -4.15
CA VAL A 38 -5.19 4.92 -5.32
C VAL A 38 -5.75 5.76 -6.46
N LEU A 39 -5.27 5.51 -7.67
CA LEU A 39 -5.77 6.17 -8.88
C LEU A 39 -7.06 5.51 -9.38
N VAL A 40 -8.03 6.35 -9.72
CA VAL A 40 -9.16 5.96 -10.54
C VAL A 40 -8.80 6.26 -11.99
N VAL A 41 -8.83 5.23 -12.82
CA VAL A 41 -8.40 5.31 -14.21
C VAL A 41 -9.52 4.90 -15.15
N ARG A 42 -9.48 5.41 -16.38
CA ARG A 42 -10.38 5.05 -17.46
C ARG A 42 -9.57 4.74 -18.71
N GLY A 43 -10.00 3.74 -19.48
CA GLY A 43 -9.42 3.48 -20.81
C GLY A 43 -9.51 4.71 -21.72
N LEU A 44 -8.43 5.01 -22.43
CA LEU A 44 -8.46 5.99 -23.50
C LEU A 44 -9.31 5.48 -24.68
N PRO A 45 -9.89 6.38 -25.50
CA PRO A 45 -10.42 6.00 -26.80
C PRO A 45 -9.39 5.20 -27.60
N GLU A 46 -9.83 4.19 -28.35
CA GLU A 46 -8.94 3.25 -29.05
C GLU A 46 -7.97 3.97 -30.00
N ASP A 47 -8.42 5.03 -30.67
CA ASP A 47 -7.62 5.85 -31.58
C ASP A 47 -6.61 6.76 -30.87
N GLU A 48 -6.73 6.94 -29.54
CA GLU A 48 -5.79 7.70 -28.71
C GLU A 48 -4.82 6.82 -27.92
N GLN A 49 -5.00 5.49 -27.95
CA GLN A 49 -4.13 4.54 -27.28
C GLN A 49 -2.79 4.39 -28.02
N THR A 50 -1.73 4.24 -27.25
CA THR A 50 -0.40 3.86 -27.74
C THR A 50 0.11 2.68 -26.93
N ASP A 51 1.15 2.00 -27.41
CA ASP A 51 1.79 0.88 -26.69
C ASP A 51 2.20 1.21 -25.26
N SER A 52 2.46 2.49 -24.97
CA SER A 52 2.86 2.99 -23.65
C SER A 52 1.77 3.80 -22.92
N ARG A 53 0.61 4.03 -23.54
CA ARG A 53 -0.46 4.87 -22.97
C ARG A 53 -1.85 4.32 -23.30
N LEU A 54 -2.41 3.58 -22.35
CA LEU A 54 -3.72 2.93 -22.49
C LEU A 54 -4.80 3.59 -21.63
N LEU A 55 -4.41 4.27 -20.57
CA LEU A 55 -5.30 4.74 -19.52
C LEU A 55 -5.14 6.25 -19.31
N ASN A 56 -6.25 6.89 -18.95
CA ASN A 56 -6.29 8.24 -18.42
C ASN A 56 -6.59 8.20 -16.93
N VAL A 57 -5.86 9.00 -16.14
CA VAL A 57 -6.18 9.21 -14.73
C VAL A 57 -7.38 10.16 -14.65
N VAL A 58 -8.47 9.70 -14.05
CA VAL A 58 -9.71 10.50 -13.89
C VAL A 58 -9.94 10.92 -12.44
N GLY A 59 -9.15 10.42 -11.51
CA GLY A 59 -9.15 10.84 -10.11
C GLY A 59 -8.07 10.14 -9.29
N GLN A 60 -7.87 10.64 -8.09
CA GLN A 60 -7.03 10.04 -7.05
C GLN A 60 -7.87 10.03 -5.77
N THR A 61 -7.97 8.86 -5.15
CA THR A 61 -8.70 8.68 -3.90
C THR A 61 -7.68 8.57 -2.78
N ALA A 62 -7.84 9.39 -1.73
CA ALA A 62 -6.92 9.41 -0.61
C ALA A 62 -6.98 8.08 0.15
N ARG A 63 -5.86 7.65 0.73
CA ARG A 63 -5.81 6.45 1.57
C ARG A 63 -6.87 6.48 2.68
N ASP A 64 -7.14 7.65 3.24
CA ASP A 64 -8.04 7.83 4.38
C ASP A 64 -9.51 7.59 3.99
N ASP A 65 -9.85 7.68 2.69
CA ASP A 65 -11.19 7.43 2.16
C ASP A 65 -11.44 5.94 1.83
N ILE A 66 -10.38 5.18 1.55
CA ILE A 66 -10.44 3.76 1.15
C ILE A 66 -9.90 2.80 2.22
N GLY A 67 -9.26 3.36 3.24
CA GLY A 67 -8.71 2.63 4.35
C GLY A 67 -9.81 1.97 5.19
N TYR A 68 -9.38 1.00 5.97
CA TYR A 68 -10.22 0.24 6.89
C TYR A 68 -9.53 0.15 8.24
N ALA A 69 -10.30 0.05 9.30
CA ALA A 69 -9.78 -0.11 10.65
C ALA A 69 -9.15 -1.49 10.86
N CYS A 70 -8.28 -1.65 11.86
CA CYS A 70 -7.64 -2.93 12.17
C CYS A 70 -8.63 -3.99 12.65
N ASP A 71 -9.77 -3.58 13.21
CA ASP A 71 -10.86 -4.44 13.65
C ASP A 71 -11.95 -4.64 12.57
N ALA A 72 -11.73 -4.09 11.38
CA ALA A 72 -12.61 -4.25 10.22
C ALA A 72 -11.96 -5.11 9.14
N GLY A 73 -12.79 -5.80 8.36
CA GLY A 73 -12.31 -6.54 7.20
C GLY A 73 -11.70 -5.61 6.15
N PRO A 74 -10.61 -6.00 5.48
CA PRO A 74 -9.94 -7.31 5.56
C PRO A 74 -8.93 -7.48 6.72
N SER A 75 -8.59 -6.43 7.48
CA SER A 75 -7.57 -6.53 8.54
C SER A 75 -7.96 -7.52 9.65
N SER A 76 -9.25 -7.58 10.02
CA SER A 76 -9.76 -8.49 11.06
C SER A 76 -9.56 -9.98 10.72
N GLU A 77 -9.38 -10.30 9.44
CA GLU A 77 -9.17 -11.66 8.95
C GLU A 77 -7.67 -12.00 8.79
N CYS A 78 -6.78 -11.05 9.07
CA CYS A 78 -5.34 -11.25 9.06
C CYS A 78 -4.88 -11.76 10.43
N THR A 79 -4.09 -12.84 10.43
CA THR A 79 -3.39 -13.31 11.63
C THR A 79 -1.90 -13.29 11.36
N LEU A 80 -1.19 -12.35 11.98
CA LEU A 80 0.26 -12.27 11.90
C LEU A 80 0.91 -13.35 12.76
N GLY A 81 1.98 -13.96 12.23
CA GLY A 81 2.80 -14.92 12.96
C GLY A 81 3.74 -14.25 13.97
N ALA A 82 4.51 -15.06 14.70
CA ALA A 82 5.63 -14.54 15.48
C ALA A 82 6.72 -13.95 14.57
N TYR A 83 7.51 -12.99 15.08
CA TYR A 83 8.59 -12.36 14.32
C TYR A 83 9.71 -13.33 13.90
N GLY A 84 9.81 -14.51 14.53
CA GLY A 84 10.88 -15.47 14.25
C GLY A 84 12.22 -15.06 14.85
N ASP A 85 12.21 -14.62 16.12
CA ASP A 85 13.42 -14.19 16.85
C ASP A 85 14.38 -15.33 17.24
N GLU A 86 14.15 -16.54 16.73
CA GLU A 86 14.88 -17.77 17.06
C GLU A 86 16.28 -17.88 16.44
#